data_AF-A0A6G4AK93-F1
#
_entry.id   AF-A0A6G4AK93-F1
#
_cell.length_a   1.000
_cell.length_b   1.000
_cell.length_c   1.000
_cell.angle_alpha   90.00
_cell.angle_beta   90.00
_cell.angle_gamma   90.00
#
_symmetry.space_group_name_H-M   'P 1'
#
loop_
_entity.id
_entity.type
_entity.pdbx_description
1 polymer ?
#
loop_
_entity_poly.entity_id
_entity_poly.type
_entity_poly.pdbx_seq_one_letter_code
_entity_poly.pdbx_strand_id
1 'polypeptide(L)'
;MSLVKATIGAARDRPCTLVVCRGCCCGNPRKQPHVDHQWQLDQLRAAATDSGGRLAVRTTDCLGPCGQANVIVVQPATAGRAKGGRATWIGWANDDDCMDDLLRWVAAGGPGLAQPSATLELHFIRPPGEARTRARGRGRGRARR
;
A
#
# COMPACT_ATOMS: atom_id res chain seq x y z
N MET A 1 31.70 7.09 -32.91
CA MET A 1 31.23 6.43 -31.68
C MET A 1 30.35 7.42 -30.92
N SER A 2 29.04 7.39 -31.16
CA SER A 2 28.09 8.29 -30.49
C SER A 2 27.53 7.57 -29.27
N LEU A 3 27.82 8.09 -28.07
CA LEU A 3 27.20 7.63 -26.84
C LEU A 3 25.72 8.04 -26.87
N VAL A 4 24.84 7.06 -27.02
CA VAL A 4 23.41 7.25 -26.79
C VAL A 4 23.23 7.49 -25.29
N LYS A 5 23.10 8.75 -24.92
CA LYS A 5 22.66 9.20 -23.60
C LYS A 5 21.23 8.71 -23.44
N ALA A 6 21.04 7.58 -22.75
CA ALA A 6 19.72 7.07 -22.42
C ALA A 6 18.97 8.14 -21.63
N THR A 7 18.06 8.84 -22.30
CA THR A 7 17.06 9.67 -21.66
C THR A 7 16.22 8.73 -20.81
N ILE A 8 16.16 9.01 -19.51
CA ILE A 8 15.29 8.32 -18.56
C ILE A 8 13.87 8.41 -19.13
N GLY A 9 13.43 7.32 -19.76
CA GLY A 9 12.14 7.29 -20.46
C GLY A 9 11.03 7.69 -19.50
N ALA A 10 10.10 8.51 -19.99
CA ALA A 10 8.84 8.81 -19.32
C ALA A 10 8.32 7.55 -18.63
N ALA A 11 7.99 7.66 -17.35
CA ALA A 11 7.60 6.53 -16.53
C ALA A 11 6.52 5.71 -17.26
N ARG A 12 6.90 4.52 -17.75
CA ARG A 12 5.97 3.54 -18.35
C ARG A 12 4.71 3.49 -17.50
N ASP A 13 3.54 3.46 -18.11
CA ASP A 13 2.28 3.34 -17.37
C ASP A 13 2.40 2.19 -16.37
N ARG A 14 2.34 2.54 -15.08
CA ARG A 14 2.50 1.60 -13.98
C ARG A 14 1.12 1.24 -13.47
N PRO A 15 0.84 -0.05 -13.21
CA PRO A 15 -0.40 -0.47 -12.59
C PRO A 15 -0.50 0.03 -11.14
N CYS A 16 -1.72 -0.02 -10.60
CA CYS A 16 -1.92 0.04 -9.16
C CYS A 16 -1.19 -1.15 -8.54
N THR A 17 -0.36 -0.94 -7.51
CA THR A 17 0.46 -2.02 -6.94
C THR A 17 0.17 -2.20 -5.46
N LEU A 18 -0.20 -3.41 -5.07
CA LEU A 18 -0.30 -3.82 -3.67
C LEU A 18 1.04 -4.37 -3.21
N VAL A 19 1.61 -3.77 -2.16
CA VAL A 19 2.79 -4.28 -1.47
C VAL A 19 2.33 -4.87 -0.14
N VAL A 20 2.44 -6.18 -0.01
CA VAL A 20 1.88 -6.95 1.11
C VAL A 20 3.00 -7.37 2.07
N CYS A 21 2.89 -7.01 3.34
CA CYS A 21 3.83 -7.42 4.39
C CYS A 21 3.64 -8.91 4.71
N ARG A 22 4.72 -9.71 4.66
CA ARG A 22 4.70 -11.16 4.91
C ARG A 22 5.79 -11.67 5.87
N GLY A 23 6.42 -10.79 6.65
CA GLY A 23 7.44 -11.20 7.62
C GLY A 23 6.93 -11.44 9.02
N CYS A 24 7.79 -11.27 10.02
CA CYS A 24 7.63 -11.88 11.34
C CYS A 24 6.38 -11.48 12.15
N CYS A 25 5.68 -10.40 11.75
CA CYS A 25 4.42 -9.94 12.35
C CYS A 25 3.20 -10.18 11.45
N CYS A 26 3.32 -9.95 10.15
CA CYS A 26 2.24 -10.08 9.18
C CYS A 26 2.47 -11.38 8.41
N GLY A 27 1.62 -12.40 8.52
CA GLY A 27 1.94 -13.74 7.99
C GLY A 27 2.32 -14.77 9.04
N ASN A 28 2.33 -14.41 10.33
CA ASN A 28 2.67 -15.31 11.42
C ASN A 28 1.40 -15.77 12.15
N PRO A 29 0.96 -17.03 12.00
CA PRO A 29 -0.25 -17.54 12.65
C PRO A 29 -0.21 -17.48 14.17
N ARG A 30 0.98 -17.45 14.80
CA ARG A 30 1.07 -17.28 16.26
C ARG A 30 0.68 -15.87 16.71
N LYS A 31 0.92 -14.87 15.86
CA LYS A 31 0.59 -13.46 16.16
C LYS A 31 -0.76 -13.04 15.62
N GLN A 32 -1.27 -13.76 14.62
CA GLN A 32 -2.54 -13.50 13.95
C GLN A 32 -3.28 -14.84 13.73
N PRO A 33 -3.71 -15.52 14.80
CA PRO A 33 -4.24 -16.89 14.73
C PRO A 33 -5.56 -17.01 13.97
N HIS A 34 -6.29 -15.91 13.81
CA HIS A 34 -7.59 -15.90 13.13
C HIS A 34 -7.49 -15.49 11.66
N VAL A 35 -6.29 -15.29 11.14
CA VAL A 35 -6.10 -14.79 9.78
C VAL A 35 -5.46 -15.86 8.92
N ASP A 36 -6.16 -16.27 7.87
CA ASP A 36 -5.55 -17.05 6.81
C ASP A 36 -4.78 -16.12 5.86
N HIS A 37 -3.51 -15.90 6.20
CA HIS A 37 -2.62 -15.05 5.42
C HIS A 37 -2.36 -15.57 4.01
N GLN A 38 -2.44 -16.88 3.81
CA GLN A 38 -2.13 -17.45 2.51
C GLN A 38 -3.34 -17.37 1.58
N TRP A 39 -4.53 -17.71 2.08
CA TRP A 39 -5.78 -17.45 1.37
C TRP A 39 -5.91 -15.98 0.98
N GLN A 40 -5.63 -15.05 1.91
CA GLN A 40 -5.61 -13.62 1.61
C GLN A 40 -4.63 -13.26 0.47
N LEU A 41 -3.43 -13.83 0.48
CA LEU A 41 -2.45 -13.56 -0.58
C LEU A 41 -2.93 -14.09 -1.94
N ASP A 42 -3.55 -15.27 -1.94
CA ASP A 42 -4.03 -15.93 -3.14
C ASP A 42 -5.22 -15.17 -3.73
N GLN A 43 -6.14 -14.64 -2.91
CA GLN A 43 -7.20 -13.73 -3.34
C GLN A 43 -6.65 -12.46 -4.01
N LEU A 44 -5.63 -11.83 -3.41
CA LEU A 44 -4.99 -10.66 -4.02
C LEU A 44 -4.32 -10.98 -5.37
N ARG A 45 -3.68 -12.15 -5.48
CA ARG A 45 -3.03 -12.61 -6.72
C ARG A 45 -4.04 -12.97 -7.81
N ALA A 46 -5.17 -13.58 -7.43
CA ALA A 46 -6.28 -13.84 -8.34
C ALA A 46 -6.82 -12.52 -8.90
N ALA A 47 -7.13 -11.55 -8.03
CA ALA A 47 -7.56 -10.22 -8.46
C ALA A 47 -6.55 -9.51 -9.38
N ALA A 48 -5.25 -9.68 -9.13
CA ALA A 48 -4.20 -9.14 -10.00
C ALA A 48 -4.23 -9.78 -11.39
N THR A 49 -4.42 -11.10 -11.45
CA THR A 49 -4.53 -11.85 -12.72
C THR A 49 -5.75 -11.40 -13.51
N ASP A 50 -6.92 -11.34 -12.86
CA ASP A 50 -8.20 -10.94 -13.48
C ASP A 50 -8.20 -9.47 -13.93
N SER A 51 -7.33 -8.64 -13.35
CA SER A 51 -7.23 -7.22 -13.69
C SER A 51 -6.67 -6.96 -15.09
N GLY A 52 -6.13 -7.97 -15.80
CA GLY A 52 -5.52 -7.77 -17.12
C GLY A 52 -4.34 -6.80 -17.10
N GLY A 53 -3.57 -6.79 -16.01
CA GLY A 53 -2.39 -5.94 -15.83
C GLY A 53 -2.67 -4.54 -15.26
N ARG A 54 -3.90 -4.25 -14.80
CA ARG A 54 -4.22 -2.98 -14.10
C ARG A 54 -3.79 -2.99 -12.63
N LEU A 55 -3.69 -4.18 -12.04
CA LEU A 55 -3.28 -4.42 -10.67
C LEU A 55 -2.03 -5.32 -10.65
N ALA A 56 -1.08 -5.01 -9.78
CA ALA A 56 0.07 -5.84 -9.49
C ALA A 56 0.16 -6.13 -7.99
N VAL A 57 0.63 -7.32 -7.62
CA VAL A 57 0.87 -7.69 -6.22
C VAL A 57 2.34 -8.01 -6.04
N ARG A 58 2.93 -7.48 -4.97
CA ARG A 58 4.29 -7.76 -4.51
C ARG A 58 4.26 -8.06 -3.03
N THR A 59 5.12 -8.96 -2.59
CA THR A 59 5.34 -9.20 -1.17
C THR A 59 6.64 -8.56 -0.72
N THR A 60 6.72 -8.27 0.57
CA THR A 60 7.94 -7.83 1.25
C THR A 60 7.96 -8.42 2.65
N ASP A 61 9.15 -8.61 3.20
CA ASP A 61 9.29 -9.18 4.54
C ASP A 61 8.79 -8.20 5.61
N CYS A 62 9.12 -6.91 5.53
CA CYS A 62 8.65 -5.97 6.55
C CYS A 62 8.39 -4.57 6.00
N LEU A 63 7.20 -4.05 6.31
CA LEU A 63 6.82 -2.66 6.02
C LEU A 63 7.03 -1.70 7.20
N GLY A 64 7.22 -2.21 8.42
CA GLY A 64 7.62 -1.44 9.60
C GLY A 64 6.54 -1.22 10.68
N PRO A 65 5.29 -0.83 10.36
CA PRO A 65 4.19 -0.66 11.31
C PRO A 65 3.70 -2.00 11.90
N CYS A 66 4.57 -2.70 12.63
CA CYS A 66 4.29 -4.03 13.17
C CYS A 66 3.11 -4.06 14.16
N GLY A 67 2.84 -2.95 14.87
CA GLY A 67 1.73 -2.84 15.82
C GLY A 67 0.35 -2.70 15.15
N GLN A 68 0.33 -2.48 13.84
CA GLN A 68 -0.89 -2.32 13.06
C GLN A 68 -1.34 -3.64 12.42
N ALA A 69 -0.48 -4.67 12.41
CA ALA A 69 -0.73 -5.99 11.82
C ALA A 69 -1.16 -5.96 10.33
N ASN A 70 -0.89 -7.06 9.61
CA ASN A 70 -1.28 -7.29 8.21
C ASN A 70 -1.24 -6.05 7.31
N VAL A 71 -0.08 -5.38 7.28
CA VAL A 71 0.05 -4.10 6.57
C VAL A 71 0.09 -4.33 5.06
N ILE A 72 -0.74 -3.58 4.33
CA ILE A 72 -0.74 -3.51 2.87
C ILE A 72 -0.52 -2.06 2.44
N VAL A 73 0.34 -1.82 1.46
CA VAL A 73 0.51 -0.51 0.83
C VAL A 73 -0.07 -0.55 -0.57
N VAL A 74 -1.03 0.34 -0.83
CA VAL A 74 -1.61 0.56 -2.16
C VAL A 74 -0.84 1.69 -2.82
N GLN A 75 0.00 1.35 -3.80
CA GLN A 75 0.70 2.32 -4.62
C GLN A 75 -0.18 2.71 -5.82
N PRO A 76 -0.45 4.01 -6.03
CA PRO A 76 -1.28 4.44 -7.15
C PRO A 76 -0.69 4.03 -8.50
N ALA A 77 -1.55 3.83 -9.49
CA ALA A 77 -1.16 3.74 -10.89
C ALA A 77 -0.58 5.07 -11.40
N THR A 78 0.04 5.09 -12.59
CA THR A 78 0.53 6.34 -13.22
C THR A 78 -0.58 7.39 -13.33
N ALA A 79 -1.76 7.00 -13.82
CA ALA A 79 -2.92 7.89 -13.92
C ALA A 79 -3.40 8.40 -12.55
N GLY A 80 -3.41 7.55 -11.52
CA GLY A 80 -3.77 7.97 -10.16
C GLY A 80 -2.78 8.97 -9.57
N ARG A 81 -1.47 8.77 -9.79
CA ARG A 81 -0.43 9.73 -9.37
C ARG A 81 -0.60 11.09 -10.04
N ALA A 82 -0.91 11.10 -11.34
CA ALA A 82 -1.14 12.34 -12.10
C ALA A 82 -2.30 13.16 -11.53
N LYS A 83 -3.33 12.50 -10.97
CA LYS A 83 -4.45 13.15 -10.27
C LYS A 83 -4.18 13.46 -8.79
N GLY A 84 -2.93 13.38 -8.33
CA GLY A 84 -2.57 13.68 -6.94
C GLY A 84 -2.64 12.48 -5.99
N GLY A 85 -2.96 11.28 -6.48
CA GLY A 85 -2.92 10.03 -5.70
C GLY A 85 -1.56 9.82 -5.03
N ARG A 86 -1.59 9.34 -3.79
CA ARG A 86 -0.41 8.98 -3.00
C ARG A 86 -0.53 7.53 -2.53
N ALA A 87 0.59 6.97 -2.09
CA ALA A 87 0.56 5.63 -1.52
C ALA A 87 -0.29 5.64 -0.24
N THR A 88 -1.26 4.74 -0.18
CA THR A 88 -2.13 4.57 0.99
C THR A 88 -1.67 3.35 1.76
N TRP A 89 -1.60 3.49 3.08
CA TRP A 89 -1.17 2.44 3.99
C TRP A 89 -2.37 1.91 4.75
N ILE A 90 -2.58 0.61 4.69
CA ILE A 90 -3.70 -0.09 5.31
C ILE A 90 -3.12 -0.97 6.41
N GLY A 91 -3.63 -0.81 7.63
CA GLY A 91 -3.33 -1.66 8.79
C GLY A 91 -4.54 -2.48 9.19
N TRP A 92 -4.33 -3.52 9.99
CA TRP A 92 -5.36 -4.45 10.41
C TRP A 92 -6.19 -4.97 9.24
N ALA A 93 -5.54 -5.23 8.09
CA ALA A 93 -6.20 -5.88 6.96
C ALA A 93 -6.28 -7.38 7.25
N ASN A 94 -7.16 -7.76 8.18
CA ASN A 94 -7.26 -9.11 8.71
C ASN A 94 -8.64 -9.74 8.54
N ASP A 95 -9.68 -8.93 8.36
CA ASP A 95 -11.06 -9.37 8.11
C ASP A 95 -11.46 -9.30 6.63
N ASP A 96 -12.52 -10.05 6.30
CA ASP A 96 -13.02 -10.18 4.93
C ASP A 96 -13.64 -8.88 4.40
N ASP A 97 -14.30 -8.09 5.26
CA ASP A 97 -14.92 -6.82 4.86
C ASP A 97 -13.85 -5.82 4.38
N CYS A 98 -12.74 -5.71 5.12
CA CYS A 98 -11.58 -4.92 4.73
C CYS A 98 -11.00 -5.38 3.39
N MET A 99 -10.91 -6.70 3.18
CA MET A 99 -10.39 -7.27 1.94
C MET A 99 -11.31 -7.01 0.75
N ASP A 100 -12.61 -7.19 0.90
CA ASP A 100 -13.60 -6.92 -0.15
C ASP A 100 -13.62 -5.44 -0.54
N ASP A 101 -13.58 -4.54 0.44
CA ASP A 101 -13.51 -3.11 0.18
C ASP A 101 -12.20 -2.71 -0.49
N LEU A 102 -11.07 -3.27 -0.05
CA LEU A 102 -9.77 -3.06 -0.69
C LEU A 102 -9.80 -3.51 -2.16
N LEU A 103 -10.29 -4.73 -2.42
CA LEU A 103 -10.37 -5.30 -3.76
C LEU A 103 -11.27 -4.46 -4.68
N ARG A 104 -12.45 -4.05 -4.19
CA ARG A 104 -13.36 -3.15 -4.90
C ARG A 104 -12.70 -1.82 -5.24
N TRP A 105 -12.00 -1.23 -4.27
CA TRP A 105 -11.34 0.05 -4.46
C TRP A 105 -10.20 -0.01 -5.48
N VAL A 106 -9.36 -1.04 -5.43
CA VAL A 106 -8.23 -1.18 -6.37
C VAL A 106 -8.70 -1.59 -7.76
N ALA A 107 -9.80 -2.34 -7.87
CA ALA A 107 -10.46 -2.63 -9.15
C ALA A 107 -11.03 -1.36 -9.81
N ALA A 108 -11.54 -0.42 -9.01
CA ALA A 108 -11.96 0.91 -9.46
C ALA A 108 -10.78 1.87 -9.78
N GLY A 109 -9.53 1.42 -9.60
CA GLY A 109 -8.32 2.16 -9.94
C GLY A 109 -7.51 2.68 -8.74
N GLY A 110 -8.05 2.55 -7.52
CA GLY A 110 -7.34 2.87 -6.28
C GLY A 110 -7.02 4.37 -6.10
N PRO A 111 -5.94 4.71 -5.35
CA PRO A 111 -5.66 6.07 -4.92
C PRO A 111 -5.55 7.07 -6.07
N GLY A 112 -6.32 8.15 -5.98
CA GLY A 112 -6.38 9.24 -6.97
C GLY A 112 -7.31 8.96 -8.17
N LEU A 113 -7.84 7.74 -8.32
CA LEU A 113 -8.81 7.40 -9.37
C LEU A 113 -10.19 7.04 -8.81
N ALA A 114 -10.24 6.43 -7.63
CA ALA A 114 -11.48 6.07 -6.94
C ALA A 114 -11.42 6.49 -5.47
N GLN A 115 -12.59 6.80 -4.90
CA GLN A 115 -12.73 7.02 -3.46
C GLN A 115 -12.84 5.66 -2.75
N PRO A 116 -12.09 5.41 -1.67
CA PRO A 116 -12.31 4.25 -0.80
C PRO A 116 -13.68 4.31 -0.10
N SER A 117 -14.20 3.18 0.36
CA SER A 117 -15.36 3.17 1.25
C SER A 117 -15.00 3.80 2.61
N ALA A 118 -16.00 4.31 3.33
CA ALA A 118 -15.80 4.84 4.67
C ALA A 118 -15.24 3.77 5.64
N THR A 119 -15.66 2.51 5.48
CA THR A 119 -15.14 1.38 6.26
C THR A 119 -13.66 1.14 5.98
N LEU A 120 -13.24 1.13 4.71
CA LEU A 120 -11.83 0.96 4.34
C LEU A 120 -10.94 2.09 4.88
N GLU A 121 -11.47 3.33 4.92
CA GLU A 121 -10.75 4.47 5.51
C GLU A 121 -10.43 4.29 6.99
N LEU A 122 -11.22 3.51 7.75
CA LEU A 122 -10.93 3.20 9.17
C LEU A 122 -9.62 2.42 9.33
N HIS A 123 -9.21 1.69 8.30
CA HIS A 123 -7.97 0.91 8.29
C HIS A 123 -6.76 1.74 7.86
N PHE A 124 -6.92 3.02 7.50
CA PHE A 124 -5.81 3.84 7.02
C PHE A 124 -4.86 4.20 8.15
N ILE A 125 -3.60 3.81 7.97
CA ILE A 125 -2.52 4.08 8.93
C ILE A 125 -1.52 5.07 8.33
N ARG A 126 -0.71 5.69 9.19
CA ARG A 126 0.35 6.59 8.72
C ARG A 126 1.56 5.78 8.24
N PRO A 127 2.23 6.22 7.17
CA PRO A 127 3.50 5.64 6.77
C PRO A 127 4.55 5.78 7.90
N PRO A 128 5.42 4.79 8.08
CA PRO A 128 6.52 4.87 9.02
C PRO A 128 7.47 6.00 8.62
N GLY A 129 7.66 6.97 9.52
CA GLY A 129 8.58 8.11 9.32
C GLY A 129 7.92 9.48 9.23
N GLU A 130 6.65 9.59 8.84
CA GLU A 130 5.94 10.88 8.90
C GLU A 130 5.80 11.40 10.34
N ALA A 131 5.57 10.50 11.29
CA ALA A 131 5.55 10.85 12.71
C ALA A 131 6.90 11.42 13.20
N ARG A 132 8.02 10.88 12.70
CA ARG A 132 9.39 11.35 13.04
C ARG A 132 9.68 12.73 12.45
N THR A 133 9.25 12.99 11.21
CA THR A 133 9.39 14.31 10.57
C THR A 133 8.62 15.39 11.30
N ARG A 134 7.37 15.11 11.72
CA ARG A 134 6.55 16.05 12.51
C ARG A 134 7.16 16.34 13.89
N ALA A 135 7.68 15.31 14.57
CA ALA A 135 8.35 15.47 15.86
C ALA A 135 9.62 16.34 15.75
N ARG A 136 10.45 16.13 14.71
CA ARG A 136 11.64 16.97 14.44
C ARG A 136 11.28 18.42 14.10
N GLY A 137 10.19 18.65 13.37
CA GLY A 137 9.67 19.99 13.07
C GLY A 137 9.24 20.76 14.33
N ARG A 138 8.54 20.09 15.26
CA ARG A 138 8.14 20.68 16.55
C ARG A 138 9.34 21.00 17.46
N GLY A 139 10.34 20.13 17.51
CA GLY A 139 11.58 20.37 18.28
C GLY A 139 12.35 21.61 17.79
N ARG A 140 12.44 21.82 16.48
CA ARG A 140 13.08 23.01 15.89
C ARG A 140 12.32 24.32 16.15
N GLY A 141 10.98 24.27 16.23
CA GLY A 141 10.17 25.45 16.56
C GLY A 141 10.26 25.87 18.02
N ARG A 142 10.47 24.91 18.93
CA ARG A 142 10.63 25.17 20.38
C ARG A 142 12.03 25.64 20.76
N ALA A 143 13.07 25.25 20.00
CA ALA A 143 14.44 25.71 20.19
C ALA A 143 14.73 27.12 19.62
N ARG A 144 13.74 27.76 18.98
CA ARG A 144 13.83 29.12 18.40
C ARG A 144 13.00 30.15 19.17
N ARG A 145 12.57 29.83 20.40
CA ARG A 145 11.87 30.73 21.32
C ARG A 145 12.68 30.92 22.58
#